data_AF-A0A0Q6GTU7-F1
#
_entry.id   AF-A0A0Q6GTU7-F1
#
_cell.length_a   1.000
_cell.length_b   1.000
_cell.length_c   1.000
_cell.angle_alpha   90.00
_cell.angle_beta   90.00
_cell.angle_gamma   90.00
#
_symmetry.space_group_name_H-M   'P 1'
#
loop_
_entity.id
_entity.type
_entity.pdbx_description
1 polymer ?
#
loop_
_entity_poly.entity_id
_entity_poly.type
_entity_poly.pdbx_seq_one_letter_code
_entity_poly.pdbx_strand_id
1 'polypeptide(L)'
;MGRGSINIGPLHGAGGRGLRRLMLRLPGLRGKLQSLAAKSVPVSNLLEAYEDASVALNQLRTAPGEDNCPLVKEYDSICAEIEAEIIEYCLEKRA
;
A
#
# COMPACT_ATOMS: atom_id res chain seq x y z
N MET A 1 2.70 12.85 31.00
CA MET A 1 3.06 11.63 30.25
C MET A 1 1.84 10.71 30.14
N GLY A 2 1.08 10.78 29.05
CA GLY A 2 -0.06 9.88 28.81
C GLY A 2 0.32 8.86 27.74
N ARG A 3 0.71 7.65 28.16
CA ARG A 3 0.89 6.50 27.27
C ARG A 3 -0.50 6.02 26.86
N GLY A 4 -1.01 6.55 25.74
CA GLY A 4 -2.20 6.06 25.07
C GLY A 4 -1.83 4.87 24.19
N SER A 5 -1.98 3.67 24.73
CA SER A 5 -1.89 2.41 24.01
C SER A 5 -2.97 2.34 22.94
N ILE A 6 -2.68 2.77 21.71
CA ILE A 6 -3.50 2.39 20.55
C ILE A 6 -3.11 0.97 20.13
N ASN A 7 -3.87 0.00 20.65
CA ASN A 7 -3.98 -1.32 20.06
C ASN A 7 -4.57 -1.16 18.65
N ILE A 8 -3.72 -0.94 17.65
CA ILE A 8 -4.12 -1.01 16.24
C ILE A 8 -4.18 -2.50 15.89
N GLY A 9 -5.35 -3.11 16.14
CA GLY A 9 -5.74 -4.35 15.48
C GLY A 9 -5.64 -4.19 13.96
N PRO A 10 -5.49 -5.28 13.20
CA PRO A 10 -4.85 -5.27 11.88
C PRO A 10 -5.55 -4.30 10.93
N LEU A 11 -4.94 -3.14 10.74
CA LEU A 11 -5.15 -2.19 9.64
C LEU A 11 -6.62 -1.95 9.25
N HIS A 12 -7.47 -1.47 10.16
CA HIS A 12 -8.85 -1.09 9.81
C HIS A 12 -8.98 0.22 8.97
N GLY A 13 -7.86 0.81 8.53
CA GLY A 13 -7.78 2.04 7.72
C GLY A 13 -7.39 1.82 6.25
N ALA A 14 -6.98 2.89 5.56
CA ALA A 14 -6.53 2.83 4.16
C ALA A 14 -5.37 1.83 3.96
N GLY A 15 -4.42 1.76 4.90
CA GLY A 15 -3.33 0.77 4.86
C GLY A 15 -3.77 -0.70 4.83
N GLY A 16 -4.94 -1.06 5.36
CA GLY A 16 -5.41 -2.45 5.32
C GLY A 16 -6.04 -2.85 3.99
N ARG A 17 -6.66 -1.88 3.32
CA ARG A 17 -7.15 -2.05 1.94
C ARG A 17 -5.97 -2.13 0.97
N GLY A 18 -4.96 -1.29 1.17
CA GLY A 18 -3.70 -1.36 0.41
C GLY A 18 -2.99 -2.70 0.60
N LEU A 19 -2.90 -3.19 1.84
CA LEU A 19 -2.40 -4.53 2.14
C LEU A 19 -3.17 -5.62 1.40
N ARG A 20 -4.52 -5.59 1.43
CA ARG A 20 -5.33 -6.60 0.73
C ARG A 20 -5.09 -6.58 -0.79
N ARG A 21 -4.96 -5.40 -1.40
CA ARG A 21 -4.65 -5.28 -2.84
C ARG A 21 -3.27 -5.84 -3.17
N LEU A 22 -2.25 -5.47 -2.41
CA LEU A 22 -0.89 -6.00 -2.58
C LEU A 22 -0.83 -7.51 -2.34
N MET A 23 -1.59 -8.01 -1.37
CA MET A 23 -1.70 -9.44 -1.10
C MET A 23 -2.32 -10.25 -2.26
N LEU A 24 -3.14 -9.63 -3.13
CA LEU A 24 -3.67 -10.24 -4.35
C LEU A 24 -2.66 -10.20 -5.50
N ARG A 25 -1.84 -9.15 -5.57
CA ARG A 25 -0.76 -8.98 -6.56
C ARG A 25 0.44 -9.88 -6.26
N LEU A 26 0.79 -10.02 -4.98
CA LEU A 26 1.98 -10.70 -4.48
C LEU A 26 1.60 -11.81 -3.49
N PRO A 27 0.98 -12.91 -3.95
CA PRO A 27 0.55 -13.99 -3.07
C PRO A 27 1.72 -14.62 -2.28
N GLY A 28 2.94 -14.62 -2.85
CA GLY A 28 4.14 -15.17 -2.21
C GLY A 28 4.67 -14.36 -1.01
N LEU A 29 4.30 -13.08 -0.89
CA LEU A 29 4.79 -12.20 0.20
C LEU A 29 3.72 -11.91 1.26
N ARG A 30 2.50 -12.47 1.12
CA ARG A 30 1.35 -12.21 2.03
C ARG A 30 1.70 -12.34 3.51
N GLY A 31 2.35 -13.45 3.90
CA GLY A 31 2.70 -13.69 5.31
C GLY A 31 3.71 -12.69 5.87
N LYS A 32 4.72 -12.33 5.07
CA LYS A 32 5.71 -11.32 5.47
C LYS A 32 5.10 -9.92 5.50
N LEU A 33 4.33 -9.55 4.49
CA LEU A 33 3.60 -8.29 4.41
C LEU A 33 2.71 -8.07 5.63
N GLN A 34 1.93 -9.08 6.02
CA GLN A 34 1.06 -8.99 7.19
C GLN A 34 1.86 -8.87 8.50
N SER A 35 2.95 -9.63 8.64
CA SER A 35 3.85 -9.50 9.79
C SER A 35 4.58 -8.16 9.83
N LEU A 36 4.98 -7.62 8.68
CA LEU A 36 5.68 -6.33 8.59
C LEU A 36 4.74 -5.17 8.84
N ALA A 37 3.53 -5.20 8.26
CA ALA A 37 2.53 -4.19 8.51
C ALA A 37 2.12 -4.12 10.00
N ALA A 38 2.15 -5.26 10.71
CA ALA A 38 1.90 -5.30 12.15
C ALA A 38 3.11 -4.86 13.01
N LYS A 39 4.34 -4.98 12.49
CA LYS A 39 5.59 -4.74 13.25
C LYS A 39 6.30 -3.44 12.88
N SER A 40 6.03 -2.88 11.71
CA SER A 40 6.81 -1.82 11.09
C SER A 40 5.90 -0.70 10.60
N VAL A 41 5.94 0.41 11.34
CA VAL A 41 5.28 1.67 11.00
C VAL A 41 5.57 2.15 9.56
N PRO A 42 6.82 2.13 9.04
CA PRO A 42 7.07 2.58 7.67
C PRO A 42 6.36 1.73 6.61
N VAL A 43 6.26 0.41 6.80
CA VAL A 43 5.50 -0.46 5.88
C VAL A 43 4.02 -0.15 5.96
N SER A 44 3.48 0.12 7.16
CA SER A 44 2.09 0.55 7.30
C SER A 44 1.81 1.86 6.56
N ASN A 45 2.72 2.84 6.60
CA ASN A 45 2.59 4.09 5.85
C ASN A 45 2.66 3.88 4.34
N LEU A 46 3.56 3.03 3.85
CA LEU A 46 3.66 2.69 2.42
C LEU A 46 2.39 2.00 1.92
N LEU A 47 1.80 1.12 2.72
CA LEU A 47 0.53 0.47 2.41
C LEU A 47 -0.64 1.46 2.34
N GLU A 48 -0.62 2.49 3.18
CA GLU A 48 -1.61 3.56 3.16
C GLU A 48 -1.44 4.46 1.92
N ALA A 49 -0.20 4.85 1.60
CA ALA A 49 0.12 5.59 0.38
C ALA A 49 -0.27 4.82 -0.89
N TYR A 50 -0.03 3.49 -0.92
CA TYR A 50 -0.46 2.63 -2.02
C TYR A 50 -1.98 2.60 -2.20
N GLU A 51 -2.74 2.54 -1.09
CA GLU A 51 -4.20 2.59 -1.15
C GLU A 51 -4.67 3.94 -1.69
N ASP A 52 -4.11 5.05 -1.21
CA ASP A 52 -4.48 6.39 -1.68
C ASP A 52 -4.17 6.58 -3.16
N ALA A 53 -2.99 6.14 -3.62
CA ALA A 53 -2.64 6.15 -5.05
C ALA A 53 -3.57 5.26 -5.87
N SER A 54 -3.92 4.07 -5.36
CA SER A 54 -4.87 3.16 -6.01
C SER A 54 -6.29 3.72 -6.07
N VAL A 55 -6.72 4.46 -5.04
CA VAL A 55 -8.03 5.12 -5.00
C VAL A 55 -8.06 6.28 -6.01
N ALA A 56 -7.02 7.11 -6.04
CA ALA A 56 -6.87 8.19 -7.01
C ALA A 56 -6.85 7.66 -8.45
N LEU A 57 -6.09 6.60 -8.71
CA LEU A 57 -6.05 5.91 -10.00
C LEU A 57 -7.44 5.39 -10.41
N ASN A 58 -8.18 4.79 -9.48
CA ASN A 58 -9.53 4.30 -9.74
C ASN A 58 -10.51 5.45 -10.02
N GLN A 59 -10.38 6.59 -9.33
CA GLN A 59 -11.17 7.79 -9.61
C GLN A 59 -10.85 8.36 -11.00
N LEU A 60 -9.57 8.44 -11.38
CA LEU A 60 -9.14 8.88 -12.71
C LEU A 60 -9.67 7.96 -13.82
N ARG A 61 -9.71 6.64 -13.58
CA ARG A 61 -10.26 5.65 -14.52
C ARG A 61 -11.78 5.68 -14.64
N THR A 62 -12.48 6.08 -13.59
CA THR A 62 -13.95 6.15 -13.57
C THR A 62 -14.48 7.52 -13.98
N ALA A 63 -13.65 8.56 -13.92
CA ALA A 63 -13.98 9.88 -14.41
C ALA A 63 -14.10 9.88 -15.96
N PRO A 64 -15.22 10.36 -16.52
CA PRO A 64 -15.39 10.44 -17.97
C PRO A 64 -14.52 11.57 -18.56
N GLY A 65 -13.46 11.20 -19.28
CA GLY A 65 -12.59 12.13 -20.02
C GLY A 65 -11.37 11.43 -20.61
N GLU A 66 -11.13 11.58 -21.92
CA GLU A 66 -9.96 11.01 -22.63
C GLU A 66 -8.60 11.54 -22.12
N ASP A 67 -8.60 12.71 -21.47
CA ASP A 67 -7.41 13.39 -20.94
C ASP A 67 -6.77 12.68 -19.72
N ASN A 68 -7.49 11.74 -19.10
CA ASN A 68 -6.98 11.01 -17.93
C ASN A 68 -6.00 9.89 -18.30
N CYS A 69 -5.88 9.52 -19.58
CA CYS A 69 -5.02 8.42 -20.02
C CYS A 69 -3.53 8.58 -19.60
N PRO A 70 -2.88 9.75 -19.76
CA PRO A 70 -1.53 9.98 -19.24
C PRO A 70 -1.48 9.98 -17.71
N LEU A 71 -2.44 10.61 -17.01
CA LEU A 71 -2.48 10.60 -15.54
C LEU A 71 -2.62 9.18 -14.97
N VAL A 72 -3.45 8.35 -15.61
CA VAL A 72 -3.61 6.95 -15.20
C VAL A 72 -2.28 6.20 -15.29
N LYS A 73 -1.48 6.44 -16.33
CA LYS A 73 -0.13 5.84 -16.44
C LYS A 73 0.82 6.33 -15.35
N GLU A 74 0.83 7.63 -15.06
CA GLU A 74 1.67 8.19 -14.01
C GLU A 74 1.32 7.58 -12.65
N TYR A 75 0.03 7.52 -12.30
CA TYR A 75 -0.43 6.92 -11.05
C TYR A 75 -0.23 5.41 -10.99
N ASP A 76 -0.29 4.70 -12.13
CA ASP A 76 0.04 3.27 -12.20
C ASP A 76 1.54 3.05 -11.92
N SER A 77 2.42 3.91 -12.46
CA SER A 77 3.85 3.89 -12.17
C SER A 77 4.13 4.15 -10.69
N ILE A 78 3.49 5.16 -10.09
CA ILE A 78 3.60 5.44 -8.65
C ILE A 78 3.17 4.23 -7.82
N CYS A 79 2.07 3.55 -8.20
CA CYS A 79 1.65 2.33 -7.52
C CYS A 79 2.69 1.22 -7.63
N ALA A 80 3.33 1.07 -8.80
CA ALA A 80 4.38 0.08 -9.03
C ALA A 80 5.68 0.41 -8.25
N GLU A 81 6.05 1.68 -8.13
CA GLU A 81 7.19 2.14 -7.34
C GLU A 81 7.00 1.86 -5.85
N ILE A 82 5.83 2.22 -5.30
CA ILE A 82 5.50 1.91 -3.90
C ILE A 82 5.49 0.39 -3.67
N GLU A 83 4.97 -0.39 -4.61
CA GLU A 83 5.01 -1.85 -4.56
C GLU A 83 6.45 -2.38 -4.55
N ALA A 84 7.33 -1.83 -5.38
CA ALA A 84 8.75 -2.19 -5.43
C ALA A 84 9.48 -1.85 -4.13
N GLU A 85 9.26 -0.67 -3.56
CA GLU A 85 9.84 -0.29 -2.25
C GLU A 85 9.38 -1.23 -1.14
N ILE A 86 8.10 -1.60 -1.11
CA ILE A 86 7.57 -2.55 -0.12
C ILE A 86 8.21 -3.94 -0.30
N ILE A 87 8.39 -4.40 -1.54
CA ILE A 87 9.06 -5.68 -1.85
C ILE A 87 10.52 -5.63 -1.40
N GLU A 88 11.24 -4.56 -1.73
CA GLU A 88 12.63 -4.37 -1.33
C GLU A 88 12.75 -4.39 0.19
N TYR A 89 11.91 -3.64 0.90
CA TYR A 89 11.87 -3.66 2.36
C TYR A 89 11.57 -5.06 2.94
N CYS A 90 10.74 -5.84 2.25
CA CYS A 90 10.39 -7.21 2.62
C CYS A 90 11.51 -8.23 2.37
N LEU A 91 12.38 -7.95 1.39
CA LEU A 91 13.55 -8.74 1.03
C LEU A 91 14.78 -8.34 1.86
N GLU A 92 14.96 -7.05 2.13
CA GLU A 92 16.12 -6.49 2.84
C GLU A 92 16.10 -6.81 4.34
N LYS A 93 14.91 -6.89 4.95
CA LYS A 93 14.74 -7.44 6.32
C LYS A 93 15.08 -8.94 6.45
N ARG A 94 15.65 -9.57 5.42
CA ARG A 94 16.14 -10.96 5.42
C ARG A 94 17.67 -11.07 5.59
N ALA A 95 18.40 -9.96 5.70
CA ALA A 95 19.82 -9.92 6.03
C ALA A 95 20.07 -9.82 7.54
#